data_AF-V5GTV1-F1
#
_entry.id   AF-V5GTV1-F1
#
_cell.length_a   1.000
_cell.length_b   1.000
_cell.length_c   1.000
_cell.angle_alpha   90.00
_cell.angle_beta   90.00
_cell.angle_gamma   90.00
#
_symmetry.space_group_name_H-M   'P 1'
#
loop_
_entity.id
_entity.type
_entity.pdbx_description
1 polymer ?
#
loop_
_entity_poly.entity_id
_entity_poly.type
_entity_poly.pdbx_seq_one_letter_code
_entity_poly.pdbx_strand_id
1 'polypeptide(L)'
;ETYSGGAIRYELLGFSLWTFVRTARTAIQPQMHPGECWAFRGSQGHLVVQLARRVRPTSFAVEHIPKELAVSGSLDSAPKDFHILGLESETDHVGKLLGKYTYDLDGEPLQYFLVQDPDPGSFRFVEMKILSNHGHLEYTCLYRLRVHGVPSD
;
A
#
# COMPACT_ATOMS: atom_id res chain seq x y z
N GLU A 1 -8.55 0.70 -9.19
CA GLU A 1 -7.76 1.00 -10.41
C GLU A 1 -6.77 2.13 -10.14
N THR A 2 -5.61 2.12 -10.81
CA THR A 2 -4.55 3.14 -10.64
C THR A 2 -5.06 4.52 -11.08
N TYR A 3 -4.80 5.54 -10.26
CA TYR A 3 -5.13 6.93 -10.56
C TYR A 3 -4.04 7.57 -11.43
N SER A 4 -4.42 8.20 -12.53
CA SER A 4 -3.51 8.78 -13.54
C SER A 4 -3.57 10.31 -13.65
N GLY A 5 -4.32 11.00 -12.79
CA GLY A 5 -4.51 12.46 -12.87
C GLY A 5 -3.22 13.27 -12.68
N GLY A 6 -2.23 12.72 -11.95
CA GLY A 6 -0.90 13.32 -11.75
C GLY A 6 0.21 12.69 -12.60
N ALA A 7 -0.13 12.02 -13.70
CA ALA A 7 0.85 11.29 -14.49
C ALA A 7 1.84 12.22 -15.23
N ILE A 8 3.11 11.81 -15.27
CA ILE A 8 4.17 12.59 -15.93
C ILE A 8 4.05 12.41 -17.44
N ARG A 9 3.89 13.50 -18.17
CA ARG A 9 3.89 13.52 -19.64
C ARG A 9 5.27 13.86 -20.17
N TYR A 10 5.77 13.04 -21.09
CA TYR A 10 7.01 13.33 -21.79
C TYR A 10 6.68 13.81 -23.19
N GLU A 11 7.21 14.97 -23.52
CA GLU A 11 6.98 15.64 -24.79
C GLU A 11 8.30 15.85 -25.52
N LEU A 12 8.29 15.66 -26.83
CA LEU A 12 9.40 16.02 -27.70
C LEU A 12 8.87 16.94 -28.79
N LEU A 13 9.42 18.15 -28.88
CA LEU A 13 8.98 19.18 -29.85
C LEU A 13 7.48 19.49 -29.77
N GLY A 14 6.88 19.43 -28.58
CA GLY A 14 5.45 19.68 -28.37
C GLY A 14 4.52 18.49 -28.67
N PHE A 15 5.07 17.33 -29.03
CA PHE A 15 4.31 16.10 -29.22
C PHE A 15 4.44 15.19 -27.99
N SER A 16 3.30 14.78 -27.42
CA SER A 16 3.23 13.81 -26.33
C SER A 16 3.71 12.44 -26.81
N LEU A 17 4.82 11.95 -26.26
CA LEU A 17 5.38 10.64 -26.58
C LEU A 17 4.81 9.54 -25.68
N TRP A 18 4.88 9.73 -24.36
CA TRP A 18 4.42 8.74 -23.38
C TRP A 18 4.04 9.39 -22.06
N THR A 19 3.16 8.71 -21.32
CA THR A 19 2.68 9.13 -20.00
C THR A 19 3.08 8.08 -18.97
N PHE A 20 3.81 8.49 -17.93
CA PHE A 20 4.25 7.59 -16.85
C PHE A 20 3.34 7.71 -15.63
N VAL A 21 2.82 6.56 -15.19
CA VAL A 21 2.03 6.41 -13.96
C VAL A 21 2.74 5.44 -13.04
N ARG A 22 2.75 5.72 -11.74
CA ARG A 22 3.25 4.78 -10.73
C ARG A 22 2.25 3.63 -10.55
N THR A 23 2.71 2.41 -10.77
CA THR A 23 1.89 1.20 -10.65
C THR A 23 1.93 0.64 -9.24
N ALA A 24 1.07 -0.33 -8.94
CA ALA A 24 1.06 -1.08 -7.68
C ALA A 24 2.42 -1.68 -7.30
N ARG A 25 3.30 -1.95 -8.28
CA ARG A 25 4.66 -2.43 -8.03
C ARG A 25 5.45 -1.46 -7.15
N THR A 26 5.19 -0.15 -7.24
CA THR A 26 5.88 0.88 -6.44
C THR A 26 5.73 0.63 -4.94
N ALA A 27 4.55 0.14 -4.51
CA ALA A 27 4.24 -0.13 -3.09
C ALA A 27 5.09 -1.23 -2.44
N ILE A 28 5.89 -1.98 -3.22
CA ILE A 28 6.83 -2.99 -2.72
C ILE A 28 8.30 -2.66 -3.05
N GLN A 29 8.56 -1.46 -3.57
CA GLN A 29 9.91 -0.97 -3.85
C GLN A 29 10.39 -0.02 -2.72
N PRO A 30 11.70 0.24 -2.57
CA PRO A 30 12.22 1.00 -1.43
C PRO A 30 12.17 2.53 -1.59
N GLN A 31 11.74 3.08 -2.72
CA GLN A 31 11.73 4.53 -2.95
C GLN A 31 10.67 5.23 -2.10
N MET A 32 11.05 6.33 -1.44
CA MET A 32 10.19 7.10 -0.52
C MET A 32 10.20 8.61 -0.82
N HIS A 33 10.58 9.02 -2.03
CA HIS A 33 10.54 10.45 -2.41
C HIS A 33 9.09 10.89 -2.66
N PRO A 34 8.72 12.15 -2.36
CA PRO A 34 7.38 12.66 -2.66
C PRO A 34 6.95 12.36 -4.11
N GLY A 35 5.82 11.68 -4.26
CA GLY A 35 5.27 11.25 -5.55
C GLY A 35 5.70 9.84 -6.01
N GLU A 36 6.63 9.18 -5.33
CA GLU A 36 7.00 7.77 -5.56
C GLU A 36 6.07 6.80 -4.83
N CYS A 37 4.75 6.98 -4.98
CA CYS A 37 3.74 6.12 -4.38
C CYS A 37 2.78 5.55 -5.42
N TRP A 38 2.14 4.43 -5.10
CA TRP A 38 1.04 3.92 -5.90
C TRP A 38 -0.25 4.65 -5.53
N ALA A 39 -0.79 5.43 -6.45
CA ALA A 39 -2.07 6.10 -6.31
C ALA A 39 -3.20 5.26 -6.94
N PHE A 40 -4.30 5.08 -6.21
CA PHE A 40 -5.55 4.52 -6.75
C PHE A 40 -6.72 5.48 -6.52
N ARG A 41 -7.73 5.39 -7.38
CA ARG A 41 -8.89 6.30 -7.35
C ARG A 41 -9.74 6.06 -6.10
N GLY A 42 -10.15 7.17 -5.46
CA GLY A 42 -10.99 7.15 -4.26
C GLY A 42 -10.22 6.77 -3.00
N SER A 43 -10.98 6.41 -1.97
CA SER A 43 -10.48 6.05 -0.62
C SER A 43 -10.45 4.55 -0.34
N GLN A 44 -10.95 3.73 -1.27
CA GLN A 44 -11.05 2.28 -1.13
C GLN A 44 -10.32 1.57 -2.26
N GLY A 45 -9.54 0.56 -1.91
CA GLY A 45 -8.70 -0.18 -2.85
C GLY A 45 -8.11 -1.43 -2.24
N HIS A 46 -7.45 -2.24 -3.05
CA HIS A 46 -6.78 -3.44 -2.57
C HIS A 46 -5.46 -3.67 -3.31
N LEU A 47 -4.49 -4.22 -2.60
CA LEU A 47 -3.20 -4.64 -3.14
C LEU A 47 -2.96 -6.10 -2.73
N VAL A 48 -2.83 -6.98 -3.72
CA VAL A 48 -2.39 -8.38 -3.49
C VAL A 48 -0.90 -8.48 -3.78
N VAL A 49 -0.16 -9.04 -2.84
CA VAL A 49 1.29 -9.25 -2.95
C VAL A 49 1.58 -10.74 -2.87
N GLN A 50 2.22 -11.28 -3.91
CA GLN A 50 2.87 -12.58 -3.83
C GLN A 50 4.23 -12.43 -3.15
N LEU A 51 4.38 -13.08 -2.01
CA LEU A 51 5.61 -13.09 -1.22
C LEU A 51 6.66 -14.00 -1.88
N ALA A 52 7.92 -13.71 -1.61
CA ALA A 52 9.04 -14.49 -2.14
C ALA A 52 9.04 -15.96 -1.65
N ARG A 53 8.51 -16.19 -0.44
CA ARG A 53 8.39 -17.50 0.23
C ARG A 53 7.05 -17.59 0.96
N ARG A 54 6.61 -18.80 1.30
CA ARG A 54 5.46 -18.96 2.20
C ARG A 54 5.93 -18.60 3.61
N VAL A 55 5.19 -17.74 4.30
CA VAL A 55 5.56 -17.24 5.63
C VAL A 55 4.38 -17.34 6.59
N ARG A 56 4.66 -17.61 7.86
CA ARG A 56 3.75 -17.36 8.98
C ARG A 56 3.91 -15.88 9.39
N PRO A 57 2.94 -15.00 9.04
CA PRO A 57 3.08 -13.56 9.29
C PRO A 57 3.15 -13.27 10.79
N THR A 58 3.94 -12.27 11.17
CA THR A 58 4.10 -11.80 12.55
C THR A 58 3.76 -10.32 12.69
N SER A 59 4.10 -9.52 11.67
CA SER A 59 3.77 -8.11 11.59
C SER A 59 3.76 -7.61 10.16
N PHE A 60 3.16 -6.45 9.98
CA PHE A 60 3.16 -5.67 8.75
C PHE A 60 3.79 -4.32 9.04
N ALA A 61 4.40 -3.71 8.03
CA ALA A 61 4.81 -2.32 8.13
C ALA A 61 4.21 -1.52 6.96
N VAL A 62 3.60 -0.39 7.29
CA VAL A 62 3.11 0.58 6.30
C VAL A 62 3.92 1.85 6.48
N GLU A 63 4.38 2.40 5.37
CA GLU A 63 5.21 3.59 5.34
C GLU A 63 4.51 4.66 4.51
N HIS A 64 4.59 5.91 4.95
CA HIS A 64 4.22 7.10 4.19
C HIS A 64 5.33 8.16 4.31
N ILE A 65 5.32 9.17 3.46
CA ILE A 65 6.25 10.30 3.61
C ILE A 65 5.95 11.07 4.91
N PRO A 66 6.98 11.62 5.58
CA PRO A 66 6.81 12.55 6.69
C PRO A 66 6.15 13.85 6.24
N LYS A 67 5.44 14.51 7.16
CA LYS A 67 4.65 15.72 6.88
C LYS A 67 5.51 16.87 6.37
N GLU A 68 6.76 16.95 6.81
CA GLU A 68 7.74 17.97 6.43
C GLU A 68 8.13 17.88 4.93
N LEU A 69 7.93 16.73 4.30
CA LEU A 69 8.20 16.51 2.88
C LEU A 69 6.95 16.62 1.99
N ALA A 70 5.77 16.88 2.57
CA ALA A 70 4.53 17.01 1.83
C ALA A 70 4.49 18.35 1.06
N VAL A 71 4.53 18.28 -0.27
CA VAL A 71 4.48 19.48 -1.14
C VAL A 71 3.18 20.28 -0.96
N SER A 72 2.05 19.60 -0.74
CA SER A 72 0.76 20.22 -0.45
C SER A 72 0.61 20.71 0.99
N GLY A 73 1.54 20.34 1.88
CA GLY A 73 1.42 20.57 3.32
C GLY A 73 0.46 19.62 4.06
N SER A 74 -0.17 18.66 3.36
CA SER A 74 -1.06 17.65 3.96
C SER A 74 -0.74 16.23 3.51
N LEU A 75 -1.08 15.26 4.36
CA LEU A 75 -0.94 13.83 4.10
C LEU A 75 -2.31 13.15 3.94
N ASP A 76 -3.34 13.90 3.52
CA ASP A 76 -4.73 13.43 3.49
C ASP A 76 -4.94 12.24 2.54
N SER A 77 -4.01 12.03 1.60
CA SER A 77 -4.01 10.91 0.66
C SER A 77 -3.42 9.63 1.23
N ALA A 78 -2.84 9.66 2.44
CA ALA A 78 -2.37 8.45 3.11
C ALA A 78 -3.54 7.48 3.35
N PRO A 79 -3.31 6.15 3.27
CA PRO A 79 -4.31 5.17 3.71
C PRO A 79 -4.58 5.38 5.21
N LYS A 80 -5.84 5.22 5.64
CA LYS A 80 -6.23 5.33 7.05
C LYS A 80 -6.59 3.96 7.59
N ASP A 81 -7.82 3.50 7.39
CA ASP A 81 -8.28 2.21 7.89
C ASP A 81 -8.03 1.14 6.84
N PHE A 82 -7.43 0.03 7.25
CA PHE A 82 -7.14 -1.09 6.36
C PHE A 82 -7.16 -2.44 7.08
N HIS A 83 -7.40 -3.50 6.31
CA HIS A 83 -7.30 -4.88 6.75
C HIS A 83 -6.19 -5.58 6.00
N ILE A 84 -5.56 -6.56 6.66
CA ILE A 84 -4.65 -7.48 6.00
C ILE A 84 -5.25 -8.89 6.01
N LEU A 85 -5.25 -9.54 4.85
CA LEU A 85 -5.73 -10.90 4.65
C LEU A 85 -4.58 -11.79 4.16
N GLY A 86 -4.54 -13.05 4.61
CA GLY A 86 -3.74 -14.10 4.00
C GLY A 86 -4.57 -14.87 2.99
N LEU A 87 -4.05 -15.10 1.79
CA LEU A 87 -4.75 -15.81 0.72
C LEU A 87 -4.05 -17.15 0.42
N GLU A 88 -4.84 -18.19 0.16
CA GLU A 88 -4.28 -19.51 -0.20
C GLU A 88 -3.76 -19.56 -1.64
N SER A 89 -4.38 -18.79 -2.54
CA SER A 89 -4.02 -18.70 -3.95
C SER A 89 -4.36 -17.33 -4.51
N GLU A 90 -3.93 -17.06 -5.74
CA GLU A 90 -4.25 -15.82 -6.46
C GLU A 90 -5.77 -15.64 -6.72
N THR A 91 -6.52 -16.75 -6.76
CA THR A 91 -7.96 -16.75 -7.03
C THR A 91 -8.81 -16.82 -5.75
N ASP A 92 -8.19 -16.80 -4.57
CA ASP A 92 -8.90 -16.76 -3.30
C ASP A 92 -9.43 -15.34 -3.05
N HIS A 93 -10.74 -15.17 -3.23
CA HIS A 93 -11.43 -13.89 -3.03
C HIS A 93 -11.92 -13.67 -1.59
N VAL A 94 -11.84 -14.70 -0.73
CA VAL A 94 -12.34 -14.64 0.65
C VAL A 94 -11.20 -14.22 1.57
N GLY A 95 -10.09 -14.95 1.54
CA GLY A 95 -8.94 -14.75 2.41
C GLY A 95 -9.22 -14.97 3.91
N LYS A 96 -8.15 -15.15 4.68
CA LYS A 96 -8.19 -15.21 6.15
C LYS A 96 -7.79 -13.85 6.73
N LEU A 97 -8.62 -13.27 7.59
CA LEU A 97 -8.32 -12.00 8.25
C LEU A 97 -7.15 -12.15 9.24
N LEU A 98 -6.08 -11.40 9.01
CA LEU A 98 -4.90 -11.38 9.89
C LEU A 98 -4.91 -10.21 10.86
N GLY A 99 -5.65 -9.15 10.53
CA GLY A 99 -5.91 -8.05 11.44
C GLY A 99 -6.50 -6.82 10.77
N LYS A 100 -6.96 -5.90 11.61
CA LYS A 100 -7.53 -4.60 11.25
C LYS A 100 -6.73 -3.49 11.90
N TYR A 101 -6.40 -2.47 11.12
CA TYR A 101 -5.44 -1.46 11.52
C TYR A 101 -5.88 -0.07 11.05
N THR A 102 -5.35 0.94 11.71
CA THR A 102 -5.47 2.35 11.32
C THR A 102 -4.07 2.94 11.28
N TYR A 103 -3.69 3.51 10.14
CA TYR A 103 -2.47 4.30 10.02
C TYR A 103 -2.69 5.67 10.66
N ASP A 104 -1.72 6.13 11.45
CA ASP A 104 -1.80 7.40 12.18
C ASP A 104 -0.98 8.48 11.49
N LEU A 105 -1.56 9.64 11.18
CA LEU A 105 -0.79 10.76 10.60
C LEU A 105 0.07 11.49 11.63
N ASP A 106 -0.29 11.39 12.91
CA ASP A 106 0.46 12.03 14.00
C ASP A 106 1.57 11.11 14.55
N GLY A 107 1.60 9.86 14.10
CA GLY A 107 2.63 8.88 14.42
C GLY A 107 3.88 8.97 13.54
N GLU A 108 4.81 8.03 13.74
CA GLU A 108 6.01 7.92 12.90
C GLU A 108 5.63 7.59 11.43
N PRO A 109 6.42 8.05 10.44
CA PRO A 109 6.17 7.76 9.02
C PRO A 109 6.20 6.27 8.67
N LEU A 110 6.95 5.46 9.44
CA LEU A 110 7.00 4.00 9.33
C LEU A 110 6.30 3.37 10.54
N GLN A 111 5.16 2.72 10.32
CA GLN A 111 4.36 2.13 11.39
C GLN A 111 4.32 0.61 11.29
N TYR A 112 4.45 -0.04 12.44
CA TYR A 112 4.42 -1.49 12.57
C TYR A 112 3.09 -1.95 13.17
N PHE A 113 2.53 -3.00 12.59
CA PHE A 113 1.24 -3.55 12.95
C PHE A 113 1.40 -5.03 13.24
N LEU A 114 1.21 -5.43 14.50
CA LEU A 114 1.28 -6.83 14.90
C LEU A 114 0.06 -7.59 14.39
N VAL A 115 0.28 -8.83 13.94
CA VAL A 115 -0.81 -9.74 13.57
C VAL A 115 -1.74 -9.96 14.76
N GLN A 116 -3.05 -9.85 14.52
CA GLN A 116 -4.08 -9.95 15.55
C GLN A 116 -4.68 -11.36 15.66
N ASP A 117 -4.63 -12.15 14.57
CA ASP A 117 -5.09 -13.54 14.59
C ASP A 117 -4.09 -14.40 15.41
N PRO A 118 -4.53 -15.15 16.44
CA PRO A 118 -3.65 -15.96 17.27
C PRO A 118 -3.11 -17.20 16.56
N ASP A 119 -3.78 -17.66 15.51
CA ASP A 119 -3.29 -18.71 14.63
C ASP A 119 -3.34 -18.26 13.17
N PRO A 120 -2.44 -17.36 12.72
CA PRO A 120 -2.53 -16.77 11.41
C PRO A 120 -2.47 -17.82 10.29
N GLY A 121 -1.78 -18.94 10.48
CA GLY A 121 -1.43 -19.85 9.38
C GLY A 121 -0.24 -19.33 8.57
N SER A 122 -0.01 -19.91 7.40
CA SER A 122 1.15 -19.57 6.55
C SER A 122 0.72 -19.31 5.11
N PHE A 123 1.09 -18.15 4.56
CA PHE A 123 0.62 -17.70 3.25
C PHE A 123 1.77 -17.31 2.34
N ARG A 124 1.53 -17.51 1.05
CA ARG A 124 2.38 -16.96 -0.02
C ARG A 124 1.78 -15.70 -0.62
N PHE A 125 0.49 -15.45 -0.41
CA PHE A 125 -0.20 -14.27 -0.91
C PHE A 125 -0.79 -13.50 0.27
N VAL A 126 -0.61 -12.19 0.27
CA VAL A 126 -1.17 -11.29 1.27
C VAL A 126 -1.90 -10.16 0.56
N GLU A 127 -3.12 -9.86 1.01
CA GLU A 127 -3.92 -8.77 0.50
C GLU A 127 -4.06 -7.67 1.55
N MET A 128 -3.73 -6.44 1.18
CA MET A 128 -4.07 -5.25 1.94
C MET A 128 -5.34 -4.64 1.34
N LYS A 129 -6.45 -4.67 2.09
CA LYS A 129 -7.70 -3.98 1.75
C LYS A 129 -7.75 -2.62 2.46
N ILE A 130 -7.62 -1.54 1.71
CA ILE A 130 -7.73 -0.17 2.21
C ILE A 130 -9.21 0.24 2.15
N LEU A 131 -9.72 0.74 3.28
CA LEU A 131 -11.12 1.05 3.50
C LEU A 131 -11.41 2.56 3.51
N SER A 132 -10.40 3.35 3.87
CA SER A 132 -10.48 4.80 3.96
C SER A 132 -9.10 5.44 3.77
N ASN A 133 -9.10 6.75 3.53
CA ASN A 133 -7.92 7.61 3.59
C ASN A 133 -8.15 8.75 4.60
N HIS A 134 -7.20 9.67 4.71
CA HIS A 134 -7.26 10.78 5.65
C HIS A 134 -8.02 12.02 5.12
N GLY A 135 -8.80 11.89 4.05
CA GLY A 135 -9.70 12.94 3.57
C GLY A 135 -9.45 13.43 2.15
N HIS A 136 -8.46 12.89 1.44
CA HIS A 136 -8.23 13.26 0.05
C HIS A 136 -9.37 12.76 -0.86
N LEU A 137 -10.03 13.67 -1.57
CA LEU A 137 -11.30 13.40 -2.26
C LEU A 137 -11.14 12.53 -3.52
N GLU A 138 -9.98 12.58 -4.19
CA GLU A 138 -9.82 11.95 -5.50
C GLU A 138 -9.09 10.60 -5.50
N TYR A 139 -8.13 10.41 -4.59
CA TYR A 139 -7.21 9.27 -4.61
C TYR A 139 -6.62 8.99 -3.23
N THR A 140 -6.03 7.80 -3.10
CA THR A 140 -5.22 7.37 -1.96
C THR A 140 -3.86 6.94 -2.47
N CYS A 141 -2.77 7.31 -1.78
CA CYS A 141 -1.41 6.96 -2.15
C CYS A 141 -0.76 6.03 -1.14
N LEU A 142 -0.41 4.82 -1.58
CA LEU A 142 0.34 3.86 -0.79
C LEU A 142 1.81 3.91 -1.21
N TYR A 143 2.68 4.36 -0.30
CA TYR A 143 4.12 4.41 -0.53
C TYR A 143 4.76 3.03 -0.40
N ARG A 144 4.60 2.37 0.77
CA ARG A 144 5.21 1.06 0.96
C ARG A 144 4.44 0.16 1.92
N LEU A 145 4.30 -1.11 1.53
CA LEU A 145 3.85 -2.21 2.36
C LEU A 145 4.99 -3.22 2.53
N ARG A 146 5.23 -3.65 3.77
CA ARG A 146 6.18 -4.72 4.11
C ARG A 146 5.44 -5.81 4.88
N VAL A 147 5.79 -7.06 4.62
CA VAL A 147 5.28 -8.23 5.32
C VAL A 147 6.43 -8.90 6.04
N HIS A 148 6.29 -9.12 7.34
CA HIS A 148 7.28 -9.76 8.19
C HIS A 148 6.71 -11.06 8.77
N GLY A 149 7.55 -12.08 8.89
CA GLY A 149 7.13 -13.40 9.34
C GLY A 149 8.27 -14.40 9.35
N VAL A 150 7.96 -15.59 9.82
CA VAL A 150 8.87 -16.74 9.80
C VAL A 150 8.57 -17.56 8.55
N PRO A 151 9.57 -17.91 7.71
CA PRO A 151 9.37 -18.84 6.61
C PRO A 151 8.78 -20.17 7.10
N SER A 152 7.84 -20.74 6.35
CA SER A 152 7.19 -22.02 6.69
C SER A 152 7.69 -23.20 5.85
N ASP A 153 8.73 -22.96 5.06
CA ASP A 153 9.35 -23.92 4.14
C ASP A 153 10.40 -24.78 4.85
#